data_AF-A0A1S8T1T7-F1
#
_entry.id   AF-A0A1S8T1T7-F1
#
_cell.length_a   1.000
_cell.length_b   1.000
_cell.length_c   1.000
_cell.angle_alpha   90.00
_cell.angle_beta   90.00
_cell.angle_gamma   90.00
#
_symmetry.space_group_name_H-M   'P 1'
#
loop_
_entity.id
_entity.type
_entity.pdbx_description
1 polymer ?
#
loop_
_entity_poly.entity_id
_entity_poly.type
_entity_poly.pdbx_seq_one_letter_code
_entity_poly.pdbx_strand_id
1 'polypeptide(L)' 'MEYAKQVCNDNRVLGIIGGFHLFEVNEQVYKTIDYLKRNNIKELYPCHCTSFVVRAEIHKVLPVKEVGVGLEINW' A
#
# COMPACT_ATOMS: atom_id res chain seq x y z
N MET A 1 5.33 -1.61 -7.89
CA MET A 1 4.20 -1.20 -8.74
C MET A 1 4.62 -1.00 -10.20
N GLU A 2 5.66 -0.22 -10.51
CA GLU A 2 6.08 0.01 -11.91
C GLU A 2 6.33 -1.28 -12.71
N TYR A 3 6.95 -2.28 -12.10
CA TYR A 3 7.13 -3.59 -12.75
C TYR A 3 5.78 -4.24 -13.15
N ALA A 4 4.76 -4.18 -12.26
CA ALA A 4 3.43 -4.70 -12.56
C ALA A 4 2.77 -3.95 -13.72
N LYS A 5 2.89 -2.62 -13.76
CA LYS A 5 2.39 -1.82 -14.89
C LYS A 5 3.06 -2.18 -16.20
N GLN A 6 4.37 -2.39 -16.17
CA GLN A 6 5.16 -2.78 -17.33
C GLN A 6 4.74 -4.15 -17.87
N VAL A 7 4.66 -5.18 -17.01
CA VAL A 7 4.32 -6.55 -17.45
C VAL A 7 2.86 -6.67 -17.90
N CYS A 8 1.95 -5.89 -17.31
CA CYS A 8 0.54 -5.88 -17.69
C CYS A 8 0.24 -4.96 -18.88
N ASN A 9 1.19 -4.10 -19.28
CA ASN A 9 0.97 -3.00 -20.23
C ASN A 9 -0.28 -2.15 -19.89
N ASP A 10 -0.54 -1.95 -18.60
CA ASP A 10 -1.65 -1.16 -18.06
C ASP A 10 -1.17 -0.36 -16.85
N ASN A 11 -1.40 0.94 -16.87
CA ASN A 11 -0.98 1.84 -15.80
C ASN A 11 -1.95 1.86 -14.62
N ARG A 12 -3.15 1.30 -14.76
CA ARG A 12 -4.17 1.27 -13.72
C ARG A 12 -3.81 0.20 -12.69
N VAL A 13 -3.86 0.58 -11.42
CA VAL A 13 -3.68 -0.34 -10.30
C VAL A 13 -4.84 -0.12 -9.34
N LEU A 14 -5.67 -1.15 -9.16
CA LEU A 14 -6.80 -1.08 -8.24
C LEU A 14 -6.32 -1.02 -6.78
N GLY A 15 -5.40 -1.94 -6.43
CA GLY A 15 -4.91 -2.07 -5.07
C GLY A 15 -3.56 -2.75 -4.92
N ILE A 16 -3.04 -2.68 -3.69
CA ILE A 16 -1.77 -3.28 -3.29
C ILE A 16 -1.98 -4.06 -2.00
N ILE A 17 -1.54 -5.32 -1.99
CA ILE A 17 -1.48 -6.18 -0.80
C ILE A 17 -0.04 -6.69 -0.60
N GLY A 18 0.47 -6.59 0.62
CA GLY A 18 1.83 -7.04 0.96
C GLY A 18 2.56 -6.12 1.92
N GLY A 19 3.78 -6.50 2.29
CA GLY A 19 4.63 -5.69 3.17
C GLY A 19 5.50 -4.68 2.42
N PHE A 20 5.59 -3.47 2.97
CA PHE A 20 6.40 -2.37 2.43
C PHE A 20 7.81 -2.30 3.04
N HIS A 21 8.10 -3.13 4.04
CA HIS A 21 9.37 -3.12 4.76
C HIS A 21 9.68 -1.76 5.42
N LEU A 22 8.64 -1.09 5.93
CA LEU A 22 8.70 0.20 6.60
C LEU A 22 8.27 0.04 8.06
N PHE A 23 9.13 0.44 8.99
CA PHE A 23 8.94 0.21 10.43
C PHE A 23 8.77 1.50 11.25
N GLU A 24 9.27 2.63 10.76
CA GLU A 24 9.24 3.92 11.45
C GLU A 24 8.74 5.01 10.53
N VAL A 25 8.11 6.05 11.10
CA VAL A 25 7.62 7.19 10.34
C VAL A 25 8.77 8.15 10.05
N ASN A 26 9.21 8.17 8.80
CA ASN A 26 10.30 9.00 8.32
C ASN A 26 10.00 9.53 6.90
N GLU A 27 10.96 10.23 6.30
CA GLU A 27 10.82 10.81 4.95
C GLU A 27 10.43 9.77 3.89
N GLN A 28 10.92 8.53 4.01
CA GLN A 28 10.59 7.45 3.08
C GLN A 28 9.10 7.10 3.14
N VAL A 29 8.49 7.07 4.33
CA VAL A 29 7.05 6.83 4.49
C VAL A 29 6.25 7.92 3.78
N TYR A 30 6.62 9.19 3.96
CA TYR A 30 5.92 10.30 3.29
C TYR A 30 6.05 10.24 1.77
N LYS A 31 7.25 9.94 1.25
CA LYS A 31 7.45 9.72 -0.20
C LYS A 31 6.62 8.56 -0.72
N THR A 32 6.51 7.47 0.04
CA THR A 32 5.66 6.33 -0.29
C THR A 32 4.18 6.72 -0.31
N ILE A 33 3.69 7.46 0.68
CA ILE A 33 2.31 7.98 0.72
C ILE A 33 2.04 8.85 -0.52
N ASP A 34 2.92 9.80 -0.85
CA ASP A 34 2.76 10.66 -2.02
C ASP A 34 2.76 9.89 -3.33
N TYR A 35 3.57 8.84 -3.42
CA TYR A 35 3.58 7.97 -4.58
C TYR A 35 2.28 7.16 -4.68
N LEU A 36 1.76 6.60 -3.58
CA LEU A 36 0.47 5.89 -3.57
C LEU A 36 -0.69 6.81 -3.98
N LYS A 37 -0.72 8.04 -3.46
CA LYS A 37 -1.74 9.05 -3.83
C LYS A 37 -1.71 9.38 -5.32
N ARG A 38 -0.52 9.68 -5.87
CA ARG A 38 -0.36 10.03 -7.30
C ARG A 38 -0.81 8.92 -8.24
N ASN A 39 -0.74 7.67 -7.79
CA ASN A 39 -1.19 6.51 -8.55
C ASN A 39 -2.67 6.14 -8.31
N ASN A 40 -3.41 6.95 -7.55
CA ASN A 40 -4.84 6.79 -7.30
C ASN A 40 -5.21 5.38 -6.78
N ILE A 41 -4.39 4.84 -5.87
CA ILE A 41 -4.62 3.53 -5.27
C ILE A 41 -5.87 3.59 -4.39
N LYS A 42 -6.86 2.76 -4.72
CA LYS A 42 -8.15 2.72 -4.01
C LYS A 42 -8.16 1.70 -2.87
N GLU A 43 -7.34 0.67 -3.00
CA GLU A 43 -7.42 -0.55 -2.20
C GLU A 43 -6.03 -0.86 -1.62
N LEU A 44 -5.85 -0.69 -0.31
CA LEU A 44 -4.53 -0.73 0.30
C LEU A 44 -4.50 -1.65 1.52
N TYR A 45 -3.69 -2.71 1.44
CA TYR A 45 -3.59 -3.78 2.42
C TYR A 45 -2.11 -3.99 2.85
N PRO A 46 -1.45 -3.01 3.50
CA PRO A 46 -0.08 -3.17 3.98
C PRO A 46 -0.04 -4.15 5.15
N CYS A 47 0.80 -5.17 5.08
CA CYS A 47 0.84 -6.26 6.05
C CYS A 47 2.27 -6.79 6.32
N HIS A 48 2.39 -7.82 7.17
CA HIS A 48 3.65 -8.51 7.48
C HIS A 48 4.76 -7.56 8.00
N CYS A 49 5.70 -7.15 7.15
CA CYS A 49 6.84 -6.31 7.49
C CYS A 49 6.52 -4.81 7.40
N THR A 50 5.34 -4.38 7.83
CA THR A 50 4.98 -2.95 7.92
C THR A 50 4.39 -2.67 9.29
N SER A 51 5.05 -1.83 10.07
CA SER A 51 4.66 -1.59 11.45
C SER A 51 3.29 -0.90 11.55
N PHE A 52 2.65 -1.05 12.70
CA PHE A 52 1.39 -0.38 12.98
C PHE A 52 1.50 1.15 12.86
N VAL A 53 2.58 1.74 13.37
CA VAL A 53 2.78 3.21 13.30
C VAL A 53 2.86 3.70 11.85
N VAL A 54 3.50 2.95 10.95
CA VAL A 54 3.53 3.28 9.51
C VAL A 54 2.15 3.10 8.88
N ARG A 55 1.46 1.99 9.16
CA ARG A 55 0.10 1.76 8.68
C ARG A 55 -0.86 2.87 9.12
N ALA A 56 -0.77 3.30 10.37
CA ALA A 56 -1.57 4.39 10.92
C ALA A 56 -1.25 5.72 10.25
N GLU A 57 0.02 6.02 9.98
CA GLU A 57 0.42 7.24 9.25
C GLU A 57 -0.15 7.27 7.84
N ILE A 58 -0.05 6.14 7.11
CA ILE A 58 -0.65 6.00 5.78
C ILE A 58 -2.17 6.19 5.86
N HIS A 59 -2.83 5.61 6.87
CA HIS A 59 -4.29 5.67 7.05
C HIS A 59 -4.82 7.10 7.22
N LYS A 60 -4.02 8.05 7.71
CA LYS A 60 -4.40 9.47 7.77
C LYS A 60 -4.70 10.08 6.41
N VAL A 61 -4.18 9.50 5.33
CA VAL A 61 -4.23 10.05 3.98
C VAL A 61 -4.92 9.12 2.98
N LEU A 62 -4.73 7.81 3.12
CA LEU A 62 -5.28 6.78 2.26
C LEU A 62 -5.88 5.67 3.13
N PRO A 63 -7.16 5.27 2.95
CA PRO A 63 -7.76 4.22 3.75
C PRO A 63 -6.98 2.91 3.68
N VAL A 64 -6.31 2.57 4.76
CA VAL A 64 -5.66 1.25 4.97
C VAL A 64 -6.70 0.26 5.46
N LYS A 65 -6.78 -0.90 4.80
CA LYS A 65 -7.58 -2.05 5.22
C LYS A 65 -6.74 -3.03 6.02
N GLU A 66 -7.38 -3.65 7.01
CA GLU A 66 -6.72 -4.65 7.85
C GLU A 66 -6.48 -5.96 7.09
N VAL A 67 -5.41 -6.65 7.47
CA VAL A 67 -5.02 -7.94 6.88
C VAL A 67 -4.73 -8.92 8.00
N GLY A 68 -5.34 -10.10 7.91
CA GLY A 68 -5.08 -11.25 8.77
C GLY A 68 -4.85 -12.51 7.94
N VAL A 69 -4.35 -13.57 8.59
CA VAL A 69 -4.26 -14.89 7.97
C VAL A 69 -5.66 -15.36 7.60
N GLY A 70 -5.82 -15.92 6.40
CA GLY A 70 -7.12 -16.34 5.89
C GLY A 70 -7.98 -15.23 5.31
N LEU A 71 -7.44 -14.02 5.12
CA LEU A 71 -8.14 -12.97 4.38
C LEU A 71 -8.42 -13.42 2.94
N GLU A 72 -9.70 -13.37 2.56
CA GLU A 72 -10.16 -13.55 1.19
C GLU A 72 -10.65 -12.19 0.63
N ILE A 73 -10.30 -11.89 -0.61
CA ILE A 73 -10.71 -10.66 -1.30
C ILE A 73 -11.35 -11.05 -2.63
N ASN A 74 -12.57 -10.57 -2.88
CA ASN A 74 -13.34 -10.80 -4.09
C ASN A 74 -13.45 -9.48 -4.88
N TRP A 75 -13.18 -9.53 -6.19
CA TRP A 75 -13.15 -8.38 -7.10
C TRP A 75 -14.13 -8.54 -8.25
#